data_AF-A0A550GRW3-F1
#
_entry.id   AF-A0A550GRW3-F1
#
_cell.length_a   1.000
_cell.length_b   1.000
_cell.length_c   1.000
_cell.angle_alpha   90.00
_cell.angle_beta   90.00
_cell.angle_gamma   90.00
#
_symmetry.space_group_name_H-M   'P 1'
#
loop_
_entity.id
_entity.type
_entity.pdbx_description
1 polymer ?
#
loop_
_entity_poly.entity_id
_entity_poly.type
_entity_poly.pdbx_seq_one_letter_code
_entity_poly.pdbx_strand_id
1 'polypeptide(L)'
;MVDTPSLNHSMNKAIKHYSSMFFLPSLKKSLLLLMLFCIGFIGFCYFLLFLSFEGLIYSLFLGFSLFSSTLILDYFISNYILRTDPIYILRRTLAVSIFCWLIWFIFLLLGLIFSLIFDPLIWLKLALLGFAAVLTFRFVIFLSTSSLGTIQSLVSSFIQPLANILILIGFWETMFTSIHFTFFPFLIIFSIISFFSAALFLFLIDQIGKKNYDVHAIPLFRAFMLNWVGGLNAPFEKFLEKLGKNALIEVMIMKFDSFKTKAAILVPFVHPGPFKNIGSSLLPSQLKYEFEKKIQL
;
A
#
# COMPACT_ATOMS: atom_id res chain seq x y z
N MET A 1 -4.60 9.31 -42.78
CA MET A 1 -3.28 9.23 -42.13
C MET A 1 -3.43 9.83 -40.74
N VAL A 2 -3.24 9.06 -39.68
CA VAL A 2 -3.13 9.63 -38.33
C VAL A 2 -1.73 10.23 -38.24
N ASP A 3 -1.63 11.53 -38.05
CA ASP A 3 -0.33 12.20 -37.90
C ASP A 3 0.43 11.57 -36.74
N THR A 4 1.59 10.96 -37.01
CA THR A 4 2.49 10.36 -36.03
C THR A 4 2.73 11.20 -34.77
N PRO A 5 2.85 12.54 -34.81
CA PRO A 5 2.92 13.36 -33.58
C PRO A 5 1.65 13.32 -32.73
N SER A 6 0.47 13.20 -33.33
CA SER A 6 -0.82 13.13 -32.60
C SER A 6 -1.00 11.78 -31.87
N LEU A 7 -0.56 10.68 -32.48
CA LEU A 7 -0.56 9.34 -31.89
C LEU A 7 0.44 9.24 -30.73
N ASN A 8 1.66 9.77 -30.92
CA ASN A 8 2.66 9.80 -29.85
C ASN A 8 2.18 10.66 -28.68
N HIS A 9 1.46 11.76 -28.95
CA HIS A 9 0.87 12.58 -27.90
C HIS A 9 -0.23 11.85 -27.11
N SER A 10 -1.14 11.14 -27.78
CA SER A 10 -2.21 10.38 -27.11
C SER A 10 -1.64 9.20 -26.30
N MET A 11 -0.65 8.48 -26.85
CA MET A 11 0.08 7.43 -26.13
C MET A 11 0.80 7.98 -24.89
N ASN A 12 1.51 9.10 -25.02
CA ASN A 12 2.18 9.75 -23.88
C ASN A 12 1.18 10.21 -22.81
N LYS A 13 0.01 10.70 -23.22
CA LYS A 13 -1.06 11.08 -22.30
C LYS A 13 -1.65 9.87 -21.56
N ALA A 14 -1.84 8.75 -22.26
CA ALA A 14 -2.26 7.49 -21.65
C ALA A 14 -1.22 6.97 -20.66
N ILE A 15 0.06 6.92 -21.05
CA ILE A 15 1.18 6.53 -20.17
C ILE A 15 1.22 7.43 -18.93
N LYS A 16 1.10 8.75 -19.11
CA LYS A 16 1.10 9.71 -18.00
C LYS A 16 -0.09 9.45 -17.06
N HIS A 17 -1.28 9.22 -17.61
CA HIS A 17 -2.47 8.92 -16.81
C HIS A 17 -2.32 7.62 -16.01
N TYR A 18 -1.87 6.53 -16.66
CA TYR A 18 -1.58 5.26 -16.00
C TYR A 18 -0.50 5.41 -14.92
N SER A 19 0.56 6.19 -15.17
CA SER A 19 1.61 6.45 -14.18
C SER A 19 1.14 7.31 -13.01
N SER A 20 0.12 8.16 -13.21
CA SER A 20 -0.42 9.05 -12.19
C SER A 20 -1.35 8.35 -11.20
N MET A 21 -2.01 7.24 -11.60
CA MET A 21 -2.95 6.52 -10.75
C MET A 21 -2.32 5.97 -9.45
N PHE A 22 -0.99 5.85 -9.37
CA PHE A 22 -0.31 5.39 -8.15
C PHE A 22 1.02 6.12 -7.90
N PHE A 23 0.98 7.46 -7.87
CA PHE A 23 2.15 8.25 -7.47
C PHE A 23 2.41 8.12 -5.97
N LEU A 24 3.32 7.22 -5.59
CA LEU A 24 3.91 7.24 -4.26
C LEU A 24 4.97 8.36 -4.19
N PRO A 25 5.11 9.08 -3.08
CA PRO A 25 6.18 10.06 -2.92
C PRO A 25 7.55 9.41 -3.12
N SER A 26 8.53 10.16 -3.60
CA SER A 26 9.93 9.69 -3.64
C SER A 26 10.42 9.42 -2.20
N LEU A 27 11.47 8.63 -2.03
CA LEU A 27 11.99 8.32 -0.68
C LEU A 27 12.29 9.62 0.11
N LYS A 28 12.96 10.59 -0.53
CA LYS A 28 13.22 11.91 0.08
C LYS A 28 11.94 12.62 0.51
N LYS A 29 10.92 12.65 -0.34
CA LYS A 29 9.60 13.26 -0.01
C LYS A 29 8.90 12.50 1.12
N SER A 30 9.02 11.18 1.13
CA SER A 30 8.44 10.32 2.19
C SER A 30 9.09 10.61 3.54
N LEU A 31 10.42 10.74 3.57
CA LEU A 31 11.16 11.10 4.78
C LEU A 31 10.79 12.50 5.29
N LEU A 32 10.71 13.49 4.40
CA LEU A 32 10.29 14.85 4.77
C LEU A 32 8.87 14.86 5.34
N LEU A 33 7.96 14.12 4.73
CA LEU A 33 6.57 14.07 5.16
C LEU A 33 6.43 13.30 6.48
N LEU A 34 7.18 12.21 6.67
CA LEU A 34 7.25 11.51 7.95
C LEU A 34 7.78 12.43 9.07
N MET A 35 8.84 13.19 8.80
CA MET A 35 9.37 14.18 9.74
C MET A 35 8.35 15.27 10.07
N LEU A 36 7.61 15.76 9.07
CA LEU A 36 6.53 16.73 9.26
C LEU A 36 5.42 16.18 10.16
N PHE A 37 4.99 14.93 9.98
CA PHE A 37 3.97 14.33 10.83
C PHE A 37 4.47 14.08 12.26
N CYS A 38 5.64 13.47 12.42
CA CYS A 38 6.15 13.11 13.75
C CYS A 38 6.64 14.31 14.54
N ILE A 39 7.55 15.13 13.98
CA ILE A 39 8.14 16.28 14.68
C ILE A 39 7.21 17.48 14.62
N GLY A 40 6.64 17.76 13.45
CA GLY A 40 5.75 18.90 13.25
C GLY A 40 4.43 18.69 13.95
N PHE A 41 3.54 17.87 13.39
CA PHE A 41 2.16 17.79 13.85
C PHE A 41 2.00 17.13 15.23
N ILE A 42 2.61 15.96 15.44
CA ILE A 42 2.45 15.22 16.70
C ILE A 42 3.24 15.89 17.82
N GLY A 43 4.48 16.32 17.54
CA GLY A 43 5.24 17.15 18.47
C GLY A 43 4.46 18.40 18.87
N PHE A 44 3.90 19.14 17.90
CA PHE A 44 3.07 20.31 18.20
C PHE A 44 1.83 19.97 19.05
N CYS A 45 1.12 18.88 18.76
CA CYS A 45 0.01 18.44 19.61
C CYS A 45 0.44 18.17 21.05
N TYR A 46 1.59 17.53 21.26
CA TYR A 46 2.12 17.27 22.59
C TYR A 46 2.58 18.55 23.30
N PHE A 47 3.21 19.49 22.57
CA PHE A 47 3.57 20.80 23.11
C PHE A 47 2.32 21.58 23.59
N LEU A 48 1.22 21.54 22.85
CA LEU A 48 -0.02 22.22 23.25
C LEU A 48 -0.62 21.68 24.55
N LEU A 49 -0.34 20.43 24.93
CA LEU A 49 -0.73 19.90 26.24
C LEU A 49 0.09 20.51 27.38
N PHE A 50 1.37 20.81 27.13
CA PHE A 50 2.32 21.33 28.11
C PHE A 50 2.92 22.61 27.57
N LEU A 51 2.18 23.71 27.72
CA LEU A 51 2.54 25.05 27.25
C LEU A 51 3.70 25.66 28.07
N SER A 52 4.85 25.00 28.08
CA SER A 52 6.03 25.32 28.87
C SER A 52 7.31 25.10 28.05
N PHE A 53 8.42 25.70 28.49
CA PHE A 53 9.72 25.51 27.83
C PHE A 53 10.20 24.04 27.91
N GLU A 54 9.96 23.38 29.05
CA GLU A 54 10.22 21.96 29.19
C GLU A 54 9.33 21.15 28.23
N GLY A 55 8.02 21.44 28.18
CA GLY A 55 7.10 20.80 27.25
C GLY A 55 7.53 20.92 25.77
N LEU A 56 8.12 22.05 25.38
CA LEU A 56 8.70 22.22 24.04
C LEU A 56 9.85 21.24 23.81
N ILE A 57 10.79 21.13 24.76
CA ILE A 57 11.93 20.20 24.65
C ILE A 57 11.44 18.75 24.55
N TYR A 58 10.55 18.33 25.45
CA TYR A 58 10.00 16.97 25.44
C TYR A 58 9.18 16.68 24.18
N SER A 59 8.46 17.66 23.63
CA SER A 59 7.72 17.48 22.38
C SER A 59 8.62 17.23 21.18
N LEU A 60 9.77 17.93 21.10
CA LEU A 60 10.77 17.71 20.06
C LEU A 60 11.43 16.33 20.21
N PHE A 61 11.79 15.95 21.44
CA PHE A 61 12.33 14.61 21.72
C PHE A 61 11.33 13.50 21.39
N LEU A 62 10.05 13.68 21.72
CA LEU A 62 8.99 12.74 21.37
C LEU A 62 8.89 12.61 19.86
N GLY A 63 8.73 13.74 19.15
CA GLY A 63 8.60 13.74 17.69
C GLY A 63 9.80 13.10 17.00
N PHE A 64 11.03 13.38 17.46
CA PHE A 64 12.25 12.76 16.94
C PHE A 64 12.31 11.26 17.23
N SER A 65 11.87 10.83 18.42
CA SER A 65 11.82 9.42 18.80
C SER A 65 10.83 8.64 17.95
N LEU A 66 9.64 9.20 17.69
CA LEU A 66 8.62 8.60 16.82
C LEU A 66 9.06 8.55 15.35
N PHE A 67 9.75 9.59 14.87
CA PHE A 67 10.35 9.60 13.53
C PHE A 67 11.41 8.51 13.39
N SER A 68 12.36 8.46 14.33
CA SER A 68 13.49 7.54 14.29
C SER A 68 13.05 6.09 14.44
N SER A 69 12.16 5.80 15.40
CA SER A 69 11.60 4.46 15.58
C SER A 69 10.83 3.99 14.35
N THR A 70 10.00 4.84 13.74
CA THR A 70 9.29 4.51 12.50
C THR A 70 10.27 4.18 11.37
N LEU A 71 11.29 5.00 11.16
CA LEU A 71 12.26 4.80 10.09
C LEU A 71 13.08 3.53 10.28
N ILE A 72 13.58 3.28 11.49
CA ILE A 72 14.37 2.10 11.83
C ILE A 72 13.52 0.84 11.67
N LEU A 73 12.29 0.85 12.16
CA LEU A 73 11.41 -0.31 12.07
C LEU A 73 10.92 -0.56 10.65
N ASP A 74 10.62 0.46 9.85
CA ASP A 74 10.27 0.28 8.44
C ASP A 74 11.46 -0.23 7.62
N TYR A 75 12.68 0.20 7.94
CA TYR A 75 13.91 -0.36 7.40
C TYR A 75 14.07 -1.83 7.78
N PHE A 76 13.86 -2.16 9.06
CA PHE A 76 13.95 -3.53 9.55
C PHE A 76 12.90 -4.44 8.89
N ILE A 77 11.64 -4.01 8.86
CA ILE A 77 10.53 -4.71 8.23
C ILE A 77 10.83 -4.96 6.76
N SER A 78 11.21 -3.94 6.00
CA SER A 78 11.43 -4.10 4.55
C SER A 78 12.64 -4.95 4.19
N ASN A 79 13.75 -4.84 4.93
CA ASN A 79 15.00 -5.52 4.57
C ASN A 79 15.21 -6.89 5.22
N TYR A 80 14.53 -7.18 6.34
CA TYR A 80 14.69 -8.44 7.06
C TYR A 80 13.42 -9.28 7.08
N ILE A 81 12.25 -8.71 7.42
CA ILE A 81 11.01 -9.48 7.53
C ILE A 81 10.38 -9.72 6.15
N LEU A 82 10.27 -8.66 5.34
CA LEU A 82 9.65 -8.64 4.02
C LEU A 82 10.67 -8.63 2.87
N ARG A 83 11.91 -9.07 3.14
CA ARG A 83 13.03 -9.01 2.18
C ARG A 83 12.71 -9.63 0.82
N THR A 84 11.98 -10.74 0.83
CA THR A 84 11.60 -11.50 -0.37
C THR A 84 10.24 -11.09 -0.93
N ASP A 85 9.55 -10.12 -0.32
CA ASP A 85 8.28 -9.60 -0.82
C ASP A 85 8.53 -8.57 -1.94
N PRO A 86 8.05 -8.81 -3.17
CA PRO A 86 8.24 -7.89 -4.29
C PRO A 86 7.42 -6.59 -4.17
N ILE A 87 6.39 -6.56 -3.31
CA ILE A 87 5.55 -5.39 -3.08
C ILE A 87 6.19 -4.46 -2.06
N TYR A 88 6.82 -4.95 -1.00
CA TYR A 88 7.23 -4.11 0.14
C TYR A 88 8.73 -3.77 0.19
N ILE A 89 9.14 -2.80 -0.64
CA ILE A 89 10.42 -2.11 -0.46
C ILE A 89 10.30 -0.96 0.55
N LEU A 90 11.41 -0.50 1.14
CA LEU A 90 11.46 0.58 2.13
C LEU A 90 10.58 1.79 1.77
N ARG A 91 10.66 2.28 0.54
CA ARG A 91 9.85 3.42 0.07
C ARG A 91 8.34 3.18 0.22
N ARG A 92 7.87 1.97 -0.07
CA ARG A 92 6.45 1.61 -0.02
C ARG A 92 6.01 1.31 1.40
N THR A 93 6.89 0.71 2.21
CA THR A 93 6.67 0.53 3.65
C THR A 93 6.51 1.87 4.36
N LEU A 94 7.42 2.83 4.10
CA LEU A 94 7.32 4.21 4.60
C LEU A 94 6.01 4.89 4.16
N ALA A 95 5.54 4.65 2.94
CA ALA A 95 4.27 5.21 2.47
C ALA A 95 3.06 4.67 3.25
N VAL A 96 3.06 3.38 3.60
CA VAL A 96 2.05 2.79 4.50
C VAL A 96 2.12 3.44 5.88
N SER A 97 3.33 3.62 6.43
CA SER A 97 3.53 4.23 7.74
C SER A 97 3.12 5.71 7.79
N ILE A 98 3.33 6.46 6.71
CA ILE A 98 2.83 7.83 6.56
C ILE A 98 1.30 7.87 6.68
N PHE A 99 0.60 6.95 5.99
CA PHE A 99 -0.86 6.90 6.07
C PHE A 99 -1.33 6.47 7.46
N CYS A 100 -0.59 5.57 8.12
CA CYS A 100 -0.83 5.21 9.52
C CYS A 100 -0.69 6.43 10.44
N TRP A 101 0.36 7.25 10.25
CA TRP A 101 0.53 8.48 11.01
C TRP A 101 -0.56 9.50 10.76
N LEU A 102 -1.08 9.60 9.53
CA LEU A 102 -2.25 10.43 9.23
C LEU A 102 -3.49 9.97 10.00
N ILE A 103 -3.79 8.67 10.01
CA ILE A 103 -4.90 8.11 10.79
C ILE A 103 -4.69 8.42 12.27
N TRP A 104 -3.50 8.12 12.80
CA TRP A 104 -3.22 8.30 14.22
C TRP A 104 -3.30 9.77 14.65
N PHE A 105 -2.81 10.67 13.80
CA PHE A 105 -2.86 12.11 14.03
C PHE A 105 -4.30 12.60 14.25
N ILE A 106 -5.29 12.07 13.51
CA ILE A 106 -6.71 12.44 13.72
C ILE A 106 -7.13 12.13 15.17
N PHE A 107 -6.78 10.94 15.69
CA PHE A 107 -7.10 10.57 17.06
C PHE A 107 -6.32 11.38 18.10
N LEU A 108 -5.04 11.67 17.85
CA LEU A 108 -4.23 12.50 18.75
C LEU A 108 -4.72 13.95 18.80
N LEU A 109 -5.18 14.49 17.66
CA LEU A 109 -5.77 15.83 17.57
C LEU A 109 -7.11 15.90 18.32
N LEU A 110 -7.98 14.90 18.14
CA LEU A 110 -9.20 14.77 18.95
C LEU A 110 -8.87 14.62 20.43
N GLY A 111 -7.85 13.82 20.74
CA GLY A 111 -7.26 13.64 22.08
C GLY A 111 -6.93 14.98 22.71
N LEU A 112 -6.21 15.82 21.98
CA LEU A 112 -5.78 17.14 22.41
C LEU A 112 -7.00 18.03 22.72
N ILE A 113 -7.94 18.14 21.79
CA ILE A 113 -9.14 18.97 21.95
C ILE A 113 -9.91 18.58 23.22
N PHE A 114 -10.14 17.28 23.42
CA PHE A 114 -10.86 16.80 24.59
C PHE A 114 -10.06 16.91 25.89
N SER A 115 -8.74 16.71 25.86
CA SER A 115 -7.90 16.86 27.05
C SER A 115 -7.84 18.30 27.57
N LEU A 116 -7.95 19.30 26.69
CA LEU A 116 -7.97 20.71 27.07
C LEU A 116 -9.30 21.12 27.75
N ILE A 117 -10.39 20.41 27.48
CA ILE A 117 -11.73 20.71 27.99
C ILE A 117 -12.05 19.88 29.24
N PHE A 118 -11.59 18.63 29.28
CA PHE A 118 -11.98 17.64 30.28
C PHE A 118 -10.76 17.18 31.09
N ASP A 119 -10.27 15.96 30.82
CA ASP A 119 -9.22 15.28 31.58
C ASP A 119 -8.03 14.99 30.65
N PRO A 120 -6.79 15.34 31.05
CA PRO A 120 -5.58 15.00 30.30
C PRO A 120 -5.51 13.53 29.87
N LEU A 121 -5.96 12.59 30.71
CA LEU A 121 -5.90 11.15 30.39
C LEU A 121 -6.70 10.77 29.13
N ILE A 122 -7.62 11.62 28.68
CA ILE A 122 -8.37 11.41 27.43
C ILE A 122 -7.43 11.41 26.22
N TRP A 123 -6.35 12.21 26.25
CA TRP A 123 -5.36 12.21 25.18
C TRP A 123 -4.76 10.81 24.99
N LEU A 124 -4.38 10.16 26.09
CA LEU A 124 -3.81 8.81 26.07
C LEU A 124 -4.85 7.75 25.68
N LYS A 125 -6.10 7.87 26.15
CA LYS A 125 -7.21 6.98 25.74
C LYS A 125 -7.45 7.05 24.23
N LEU A 126 -7.46 8.25 23.65
CA LEU A 126 -7.61 8.42 22.21
C LEU A 126 -6.34 8.02 21.44
N ALA A 127 -5.15 8.18 22.02
CA ALA A 127 -3.92 7.61 21.45
C ALA A 127 -3.98 6.07 21.33
N LEU A 128 -4.52 5.38 22.35
CA LEU A 128 -4.74 3.92 22.34
C LEU A 128 -5.80 3.51 21.31
N LEU A 129 -6.87 4.29 21.16
CA LEU A 129 -7.86 4.06 20.11
C LEU A 129 -7.26 4.25 18.71
N GLY A 130 -6.42 5.27 18.54
CA GLY A 130 -5.65 5.49 17.32
C GLY A 130 -4.69 4.36 17.01
N PHE A 131 -4.02 3.81 18.03
CA PHE A 131 -3.21 2.60 17.91
C PHE A 131 -4.03 1.41 17.36
N ALA A 132 -5.23 1.17 17.91
CA ALA A 132 -6.12 0.12 17.42
C ALA A 132 -6.51 0.34 15.95
N ALA A 133 -6.87 1.57 15.57
CA ALA A 133 -7.23 1.93 14.20
C ALA A 133 -6.07 1.71 13.22
N VAL A 134 -4.87 2.19 13.57
CA VAL A 134 -3.65 1.99 12.79
C VAL A 134 -3.34 0.51 12.65
N LEU A 135 -3.44 -0.26 13.73
CA LEU A 135 -3.11 -1.67 13.72
C LEU A 135 -4.10 -2.48 12.85
N THR A 136 -5.40 -2.20 12.95
CA THR A 136 -6.42 -2.80 12.07
C THR A 136 -6.13 -2.49 10.60
N PHE A 137 -5.82 -1.22 10.28
CA PHE A 137 -5.47 -0.81 8.92
C PHE A 137 -4.25 -1.56 8.39
N ARG A 138 -3.20 -1.70 9.20
CA ARG A 138 -1.99 -2.45 8.80
C ARG A 138 -2.26 -3.93 8.61
N PHE A 139 -3.02 -4.56 9.50
CA PHE A 139 -3.41 -5.95 9.31
C PHE A 139 -4.16 -6.15 8.00
N VAL A 140 -5.14 -5.29 7.69
CA VAL A 140 -5.86 -5.35 6.40
C VAL A 140 -4.89 -5.25 5.22
N ILE A 141 -3.97 -4.28 5.25
CA ILE A 141 -3.01 -4.06 4.16
C ILE A 141 -2.05 -5.24 3.97
N PHE A 142 -1.35 -5.65 5.04
CA PHE A 142 -0.31 -6.67 4.92
C PHE A 142 -0.90 -8.07 4.70
N LEU A 143 -2.05 -8.41 5.30
CA LEU A 143 -2.69 -9.71 5.07
C LEU A 143 -3.30 -9.82 3.67
N SER A 144 -3.83 -8.72 3.11
CA SER A 144 -4.41 -8.74 1.76
C SER A 144 -3.35 -8.72 0.67
N THR A 145 -2.30 -7.92 0.81
CA THR A 145 -1.36 -7.66 -0.31
C THR A 145 -0.01 -8.35 -0.22
N SER A 146 0.51 -8.70 0.96
CA SER A 146 1.81 -9.38 1.03
C SER A 146 1.75 -10.77 0.40
N SER A 147 2.80 -11.13 -0.34
CA SER A 147 2.95 -12.48 -0.91
C SER A 147 3.64 -13.46 0.03
N LEU A 148 4.08 -13.01 1.21
CA LEU A 148 4.71 -13.85 2.21
C LEU A 148 3.67 -14.51 3.12
N GLY A 149 4.15 -15.28 4.10
CA GLY A 149 3.31 -15.97 5.05
C GLY A 149 2.59 -15.01 6.01
N THR A 150 1.49 -15.50 6.58
CA THR A 150 0.67 -14.75 7.54
C THR A 150 1.49 -14.23 8.73
N ILE A 151 2.46 -15.01 9.21
CA ILE A 151 3.30 -14.61 10.35
C ILE A 151 4.11 -13.35 10.02
N GLN A 152 4.75 -13.30 8.84
CA GLN A 152 5.51 -12.12 8.42
C GLN A 152 4.62 -10.89 8.30
N SER A 153 3.41 -11.05 7.74
CA SER A 153 2.41 -9.97 7.66
C SER A 153 1.98 -9.49 9.05
N LEU A 154 1.76 -10.40 10.00
CA LEU A 154 1.37 -10.06 11.36
C LEU A 154 2.48 -9.30 12.10
N VAL A 155 3.71 -9.83 12.07
CA VAL A 155 4.87 -9.17 12.71
C VAL A 155 5.10 -7.78 12.10
N SER A 156 5.04 -7.67 10.77
CA SER A 156 5.21 -6.39 10.05
C SER A 156 4.13 -5.36 10.39
N SER A 157 2.90 -5.83 10.63
CA SER A 157 1.79 -4.97 11.04
C SER A 157 1.94 -4.47 12.47
N PHE A 158 2.51 -5.31 13.35
CA PHE A 158 2.49 -5.12 14.80
C PHE A 158 3.69 -4.35 15.37
N ILE A 159 4.90 -4.63 14.88
CA ILE A 159 6.13 -4.21 15.55
C ILE A 159 6.28 -2.69 15.65
N GLN A 160 5.94 -1.94 14.58
CA GLN A 160 6.11 -0.49 14.56
C GLN A 160 5.00 0.25 15.34
N PRO A 161 3.69 -0.03 15.19
CA PRO A 161 2.67 0.66 15.99
C PRO A 161 2.87 0.39 17.48
N LEU A 162 3.30 -0.83 17.85
CA LEU A 162 3.60 -1.18 19.23
C LEU A 162 4.76 -0.33 19.78
N ALA A 163 5.89 -0.24 19.07
CA ALA A 163 7.00 0.59 19.50
C ALA A 163 6.60 2.06 19.68
N ASN A 164 5.83 2.60 18.73
CA ASN A 164 5.40 3.99 18.76
C ASN A 164 4.42 4.29 19.90
N ILE A 165 3.49 3.39 20.23
CA ILE A 165 2.57 3.61 21.36
C ILE A 165 3.30 3.49 22.70
N LEU A 166 4.30 2.60 22.80
CA LEU A 166 5.14 2.49 24.00
C LEU A 166 5.98 3.76 24.21
N ILE A 167 6.49 4.37 23.13
CA ILE A 167 7.16 5.69 23.20
C ILE A 167 6.18 6.75 23.69
N LEU A 168 4.97 6.84 23.12
CA LEU A 168 3.95 7.81 23.54
C LEU A 168 3.60 7.65 25.03
N ILE A 169 3.38 6.42 25.50
CA ILE A 169 3.12 6.14 26.92
C ILE A 169 4.33 6.53 27.77
N GLY A 170 5.55 6.17 27.38
CA GLY A 170 6.76 6.52 28.14
C GLY A 170 6.94 8.03 28.33
N PHE A 171 6.71 8.82 27.27
CA PHE A 171 6.76 10.29 27.36
C PHE A 171 5.57 10.89 28.13
N TRP A 172 4.41 10.26 28.11
CA TRP A 172 3.28 10.66 28.95
C TRP A 172 3.63 10.52 30.44
N GLU A 173 4.20 9.38 30.81
CA GLU A 173 4.58 9.05 32.18
C GLU A 173 5.63 10.01 32.75
N THR A 174 6.60 10.45 31.93
CA THR A 174 7.61 11.42 32.36
C THR A 174 7.03 12.79 32.75
N MET A 175 5.88 13.18 32.20
CA MET A 175 5.27 14.49 32.44
C MET A 175 4.25 14.51 33.59
N PHE A 176 3.46 13.44 33.75
CA PHE A 176 2.40 13.40 34.78
C PHE A 176 2.79 12.70 36.08
N THR A 177 4.04 12.23 36.20
CA THR A 177 4.61 11.65 37.43
C THR A 177 3.83 10.49 38.05
N SER A 178 2.86 9.91 37.32
CA SER A 178 1.91 8.92 37.84
C SER A 178 1.94 7.68 36.97
N ILE A 179 2.71 6.67 37.40
CA ILE A 179 2.86 5.40 36.68
C ILE A 179 1.53 4.66 36.64
N HIS A 180 0.86 4.73 35.50
CA HIS A 180 -0.42 4.09 35.27
C HIS A 180 -0.22 2.81 34.43
N PHE A 181 0.15 1.71 35.10
CA PHE A 181 0.16 0.37 34.49
C PHE A 181 -1.22 -0.08 33.95
N THR A 182 -2.27 0.69 34.25
CA THR A 182 -3.64 0.48 33.82
C THR A 182 -3.80 0.43 32.30
N PHE A 183 -2.86 0.95 31.51
CA PHE A 183 -2.95 0.98 30.04
C PHE A 183 -2.44 -0.28 29.33
N PHE A 184 -1.58 -1.09 29.97
CA PHE A 184 -1.03 -2.31 29.35
C PHE A 184 -2.10 -3.34 28.96
N PRO A 185 -3.14 -3.61 29.79
CA PRO A 185 -4.22 -4.51 29.38
C PRO A 185 -4.93 -4.04 28.10
N PHE A 186 -5.12 -2.72 27.94
CA PHE A 186 -5.76 -2.16 26.74
C PHE A 186 -4.93 -2.36 25.49
N LEU A 187 -3.60 -2.33 25.58
CA LEU A 187 -2.73 -2.67 24.45
C LEU A 187 -3.00 -4.09 23.95
N ILE A 188 -3.08 -5.06 24.86
CA ILE A 188 -3.34 -6.46 24.51
C ILE A 188 -4.75 -6.60 23.91
N ILE A 189 -5.76 -6.06 24.59
CA ILE A 189 -7.16 -6.16 24.16
C ILE A 189 -7.36 -5.52 22.77
N PHE A 190 -6.87 -4.29 22.57
CA PHE A 190 -6.99 -3.62 21.27
C PHE A 190 -6.20 -4.34 20.18
N SER A 191 -5.06 -4.93 20.49
CA SER A 191 -4.31 -5.74 19.52
C SER A 191 -5.11 -6.95 19.02
N ILE A 192 -5.75 -7.66 19.96
CA ILE A 192 -6.60 -8.81 19.66
C ILE A 192 -7.82 -8.38 18.83
N ILE A 193 -8.52 -7.33 19.26
CA ILE A 193 -9.70 -6.80 18.56
C ILE A 193 -9.33 -6.35 17.14
N SER A 194 -8.22 -5.63 16.97
CA SER A 194 -7.75 -5.18 15.66
C SER A 194 -7.45 -6.34 14.71
N PHE A 195 -6.81 -7.40 15.22
CA PHE A 195 -6.54 -8.60 14.41
C PHE A 195 -7.85 -9.28 13.98
N PHE A 196 -8.76 -9.57 14.91
CA PHE A 196 -10.02 -10.22 14.59
C PHE A 196 -10.90 -9.37 13.68
N SER A 197 -10.93 -8.05 13.88
CA SER A 197 -11.65 -7.12 13.00
C SER A 197 -11.10 -7.15 11.58
N ALA A 198 -9.77 -7.12 11.41
CA ALA A 198 -9.15 -7.20 10.10
C ALA A 198 -9.38 -8.57 9.44
N ALA A 199 -9.24 -9.66 10.20
CA ALA A 199 -9.48 -11.01 9.72
C ALA A 199 -10.94 -11.21 9.27
N LEU A 200 -11.90 -10.75 10.06
CA LEU A 200 -13.32 -10.80 9.72
C LEU A 200 -13.61 -9.98 8.46
N PHE A 201 -13.07 -8.76 8.36
CA PHE A 201 -13.24 -7.91 7.18
C PHE A 201 -12.73 -8.59 5.90
N LEU A 202 -11.52 -9.15 5.94
CA LEU A 202 -10.94 -9.85 4.79
C LEU A 202 -11.71 -11.13 4.45
N PHE A 203 -12.19 -11.87 5.45
CA PHE A 203 -13.04 -13.04 5.25
C PHE A 203 -14.35 -12.69 4.56
N LEU A 204 -15.03 -11.60 4.96
CA LEU A 204 -16.28 -11.16 4.34
C LEU A 204 -16.08 -10.78 2.87
N ILE A 205 -14.98 -10.09 2.54
CA ILE A 205 -14.63 -9.78 1.14
C ILE A 205 -14.40 -11.06 0.33
N ASP A 206 -13.66 -12.01 0.90
CA ASP A 206 -13.34 -13.26 0.21
C ASP A 206 -14.59 -14.10 -0.06
N GLN A 207 -15.54 -14.13 0.88
CA GLN A 207 -16.83 -14.79 0.72
C GLN A 207 -17.67 -14.17 -0.40
N ILE A 208 -17.63 -12.85 -0.58
CA ILE A 208 -18.33 -12.18 -1.69
C ILE A 208 -17.75 -12.65 -3.04
N GLY A 209 -16.43 -12.73 -3.16
CA GLY A 209 -15.76 -13.25 -4.35
C GLY A 209 -16.18 -14.69 -4.66
N LYS A 210 -16.14 -15.54 -3.64
CA LYS A 210 -16.50 -16.95 -3.76
C LYS A 210 -17.97 -17.14 -4.17
N LYS A 211 -18.89 -16.38 -3.57
CA LYS A 211 -20.32 -16.47 -3.86
C LYS A 211 -20.66 -16.01 -5.27
N ASN A 212 -20.05 -14.92 -5.75
CA ASN A 212 -20.45 -14.28 -7.00
C ASN A 212 -19.70 -14.81 -8.23
N TYR A 213 -18.43 -15.22 -8.07
CA TYR A 213 -17.54 -15.54 -9.18
C TYR A 213 -16.80 -16.87 -9.03
N ASP A 214 -17.08 -17.65 -7.97
CA ASP A 214 -16.38 -18.89 -7.63
C ASP A 214 -14.84 -18.73 -7.53
N VAL A 215 -14.40 -17.52 -7.13
CA VAL A 215 -12.98 -17.17 -6.96
C VAL A 215 -12.75 -16.45 -5.64
N HIS A 216 -11.68 -16.83 -4.95
CA HIS A 216 -11.21 -16.12 -3.77
C HIS A 216 -10.73 -14.70 -4.13
N ALA A 217 -11.41 -13.68 -3.62
CA ALA A 217 -11.16 -12.27 -3.95
C ALA A 217 -9.81 -11.77 -3.42
N ILE A 218 -9.39 -12.20 -2.22
CA ILE A 218 -8.14 -11.71 -1.62
C ILE A 218 -6.91 -12.19 -2.39
N PRO A 219 -6.77 -13.50 -2.74
CA PRO A 219 -5.72 -13.96 -3.64
C PRO A 219 -5.72 -13.30 -5.02
N LEU A 220 -6.90 -13.04 -5.61
CA LEU A 220 -7.00 -12.33 -6.89
C LEU A 220 -6.49 -10.88 -6.77
N PHE A 221 -6.90 -10.17 -5.72
CA PHE A 221 -6.43 -8.81 -5.43
C PHE A 221 -4.92 -8.77 -5.19
N ARG A 222 -4.37 -9.76 -4.47
CA ARG A 222 -2.93 -9.91 -4.28
C ARG A 222 -2.20 -10.12 -5.60
N ALA A 223 -2.70 -11.00 -6.46
CA ALA A 223 -2.14 -11.23 -7.79
C ALA A 223 -2.17 -9.95 -8.65
N PHE A 224 -3.24 -9.18 -8.56
CA PHE A 224 -3.34 -7.87 -9.20
C PHE A 224 -2.24 -6.93 -8.67
N MET A 225 -2.07 -6.82 -7.36
CA MET A 225 -1.05 -5.96 -6.75
C MET A 225 0.38 -6.39 -7.14
N LEU A 226 0.66 -7.69 -7.21
CA LEU A 226 1.94 -8.23 -7.67
C LEU A 226 2.25 -7.82 -9.11
N ASN A 227 1.27 -7.90 -10.01
CA ASN A 227 1.46 -7.46 -11.38
C ASN A 227 1.58 -5.93 -11.48
N TRP A 228 0.73 -5.22 -10.74
CA TRP A 228 0.64 -3.78 -10.81
C TRP A 228 1.92 -3.12 -10.30
N VAL A 229 2.37 -3.53 -9.11
CA VAL A 229 3.50 -2.95 -8.37
C VAL A 229 4.82 -3.61 -8.73
N GLY A 230 4.84 -4.94 -8.83
CA GLY A 230 6.04 -5.74 -9.09
C GLY A 230 6.27 -6.11 -10.55
N GLY A 231 5.28 -5.88 -11.44
CA GLY A 231 5.36 -6.31 -12.84
C GLY A 231 5.22 -7.83 -13.03
N LEU A 232 4.91 -8.58 -11.97
CA LEU A 232 4.77 -10.03 -12.00
C LEU A 232 3.37 -10.42 -12.48
N ASN A 233 3.23 -10.70 -13.78
CA ASN A 233 1.93 -11.05 -14.39
C ASN A 233 1.47 -12.49 -14.11
N ALA A 234 2.41 -13.43 -13.99
CA ALA A 234 2.10 -14.87 -13.89
C ALA A 234 1.05 -15.24 -12.82
N PRO A 235 1.06 -14.68 -11.59
CA PRO A 235 0.02 -14.98 -10.61
C PRO A 235 -1.38 -14.59 -11.07
N PHE A 236 -1.52 -13.45 -11.76
CA PHE A 236 -2.82 -12.95 -12.22
C PHE A 236 -3.29 -13.72 -13.46
N GLU A 237 -2.38 -14.04 -14.38
CA GLU A 237 -2.70 -14.86 -15.56
C GLU A 237 -3.24 -16.24 -15.17
N LYS A 238 -2.67 -16.88 -14.13
CA LYS A 238 -3.22 -18.16 -13.62
C LYS A 238 -4.69 -18.07 -13.19
N PHE A 239 -5.12 -16.93 -12.64
CA PHE A 239 -6.54 -16.72 -12.33
C PHE A 239 -7.37 -16.57 -13.60
N LEU A 240 -6.88 -15.82 -14.59
CA LEU A 240 -7.56 -15.66 -15.88
C LEU A 240 -7.66 -16.98 -16.64
N GLU A 241 -6.61 -17.80 -16.64
CA GLU A 241 -6.60 -19.14 -17.24
C GLU A 241 -7.63 -20.05 -16.59
N LYS A 242 -7.73 -20.04 -15.25
CA LYS A 242 -8.72 -20.83 -14.51
C LYS A 242 -10.16 -20.40 -14.82
N LEU A 243 -10.38 -19.10 -15.03
CA LEU A 243 -11.68 -18.54 -15.40
C LEU A 243 -11.99 -18.68 -16.90
N GLY A 244 -10.96 -18.83 -17.72
CA GLY A 244 -11.04 -18.89 -19.16
C GLY A 244 -11.45 -20.27 -19.68
N LYS A 245 -11.60 -20.33 -21.01
CA LYS A 245 -11.79 -21.57 -21.74
C LYS A 245 -10.84 -21.63 -22.93
N ASN A 246 -10.38 -22.83 -23.26
CA ASN A 246 -9.62 -23.04 -24.48
C ASN A 246 -10.53 -22.80 -25.69
N ALA A 247 -10.08 -21.97 -26.62
CA ALA A 247 -10.78 -21.67 -27.86
C ALA A 247 -9.76 -21.48 -28.99
N LEU A 248 -10.13 -21.94 -30.19
CA LEU A 248 -9.41 -21.58 -31.40
C LEU A 248 -9.85 -20.17 -31.81
N ILE A 249 -8.89 -19.29 -32.03
CA ILE A 249 -9.11 -17.89 -32.38
C ILE A 249 -8.76 -17.71 -33.85
N GLU A 250 -9.70 -17.16 -34.61
CA GLU A 250 -9.45 -16.80 -36.01
C GLU A 250 -8.54 -15.58 -36.09
N VAL A 251 -7.61 -15.60 -37.06
CA VAL A 251 -6.74 -14.46 -37.37
C VAL A 251 -6.81 -14.22 -38.86
N MET A 252 -7.32 -13.06 -39.27
CA MET A 252 -7.34 -12.66 -40.67
C MET A 252 -6.04 -11.93 -41.01
N ILE A 253 -5.41 -12.34 -42.12
CA ILE A 253 -4.21 -11.70 -42.66
C ILE A 253 -4.54 -11.20 -44.06
N MET A 254 -4.46 -9.89 -44.26
CA MET A 254 -4.57 -9.25 -45.57
C MET A 254 -3.21 -8.74 -46.00
N LYS A 255 -2.64 -9.34 -47.03
CA LYS A 255 -1.28 -9.06 -47.53
C LYS A 255 -1.33 -8.22 -48.81
N PHE A 256 -0.52 -7.18 -48.88
CA PHE A 256 -0.37 -6.31 -50.04
C PHE A 256 1.01 -6.53 -50.66
N ASP A 257 1.02 -7.30 -51.75
CA ASP A 257 2.24 -7.77 -52.41
C ASP A 257 2.49 -7.06 -53.75
N SER A 258 3.77 -6.89 -54.09
CA SER A 258 4.20 -6.80 -55.49
C SER A 258 5.29 -7.85 -55.77
N PHE A 259 6.53 -7.47 -56.06
CA PHE A 259 7.69 -8.39 -56.11
C PHE A 259 8.16 -8.82 -54.72
N LYS A 260 7.81 -8.03 -53.69
CA LYS A 260 8.06 -8.27 -52.27
C LYS A 260 6.82 -7.80 -51.49
N THR A 261 6.64 -8.31 -50.28
CA THR A 261 5.58 -7.84 -49.37
C THR A 261 5.81 -6.38 -49.02
N LYS A 262 4.84 -5.49 -49.31
CA LYS A 262 4.95 -4.06 -48.97
C LYS A 262 4.23 -3.71 -47.68
N ALA A 263 3.11 -4.38 -47.41
CA ALA A 263 2.33 -4.19 -46.20
C ALA A 263 1.51 -5.45 -45.90
N ALA A 264 1.16 -5.64 -44.63
CA ALA A 264 0.14 -6.59 -44.23
C ALA A 264 -0.68 -6.03 -43.08
N ILE A 265 -1.95 -6.40 -43.05
CA ILE A 265 -2.88 -6.11 -41.97
C ILE A 265 -3.19 -7.44 -41.30
N LEU A 266 -2.91 -7.53 -39.99
CA LEU A 266 -3.24 -8.68 -39.16
C LEU A 266 -4.38 -8.28 -38.21
N VAL A 267 -5.49 -9.02 -38.26
CA VAL A 267 -6.66 -8.79 -37.41
C VAL A 267 -6.96 -10.07 -36.61
N PRO A 268 -6.50 -10.15 -35.34
CA PRO A 268 -6.88 -11.24 -34.46
C PRO A 268 -8.33 -11.05 -33.98
N PHE A 269 -9.16 -12.08 -34.06
CA PHE A 269 -10.56 -12.06 -33.59
C PHE A 269 -10.65 -12.33 -32.09
N VAL A 270 -9.78 -11.67 -31.32
CA VAL A 270 -9.77 -11.69 -29.86
C VAL A 270 -9.46 -10.29 -29.36
N HIS A 271 -10.14 -9.88 -28.29
CA HIS A 271 -9.85 -8.61 -27.64
C HIS A 271 -8.57 -8.77 -26.80
N PRO A 272 -7.48 -8.02 -27.08
CA PRO A 272 -6.29 -8.03 -26.24
C PRO A 272 -6.63 -7.59 -24.82
N GLY A 273 -5.92 -8.11 -23.84
CA GLY A 273 -6.28 -7.97 -22.43
C GLY A 273 -6.36 -6.54 -21.92
N PRO A 274 -7.00 -6.35 -20.76
CA PRO A 274 -7.60 -5.09 -20.37
C PRO A 274 -6.58 -3.98 -20.09
N PHE A 275 -5.36 -4.31 -19.65
CA PHE A 275 -4.31 -3.32 -19.39
C PHE A 275 -2.91 -3.93 -19.26
N LYS A 276 -1.91 -3.07 -19.44
CA LYS A 276 -0.48 -3.30 -19.18
C LYS A 276 0.06 -4.56 -19.86
N ASN A 277 0.28 -5.63 -19.11
CA ASN A 277 0.94 -6.88 -19.48
C ASN A 277 0.07 -8.11 -19.11
N ILE A 278 -1.26 -7.92 -19.07
CA ILE A 278 -2.25 -8.92 -18.66
C ILE A 278 -3.21 -9.25 -19.80
N GLY A 279 -3.61 -10.52 -19.92
CA GLY A 279 -4.63 -11.01 -20.83
C GLY A 279 -4.23 -10.88 -22.29
N SER A 280 -2.93 -10.99 -22.60
CA SER A 280 -2.40 -10.78 -23.95
C SER A 280 -2.55 -9.34 -24.48
N SER A 281 -2.50 -8.34 -23.60
CA SER A 281 -2.47 -6.92 -23.99
C SER A 281 -1.34 -6.56 -24.97
N LEU A 282 -0.25 -7.34 -24.98
CA LEU A 282 0.89 -7.19 -25.90
C LEU A 282 0.71 -7.94 -27.23
N LEU A 283 -0.42 -8.64 -27.43
CA LEU A 283 -0.66 -9.45 -28.63
C LEU A 283 -0.50 -8.66 -29.94
N PRO A 284 -1.03 -7.43 -30.09
CA PRO A 284 -0.88 -6.71 -31.36
C PRO A 284 0.59 -6.40 -31.70
N SER A 285 1.41 -6.03 -30.72
CA SER A 285 2.83 -5.73 -30.95
C SER A 285 3.64 -7.00 -31.19
N GLN A 286 3.32 -8.09 -30.50
CA GLN A 286 3.94 -9.41 -30.71
C GLN A 286 3.62 -9.97 -32.10
N LEU A 287 2.36 -9.89 -32.55
CA LEU A 287 1.94 -10.32 -33.88
C LEU A 287 2.67 -9.54 -34.97
N LYS A 288 2.78 -8.21 -34.82
CA LYS A 288 3.54 -7.37 -35.74
C LYS A 288 5.00 -7.82 -35.82
N TYR A 289 5.68 -7.91 -34.67
CA TYR A 289 7.10 -8.24 -34.60
C TYR A 289 7.42 -9.62 -35.21
N GLU A 290 6.64 -10.65 -34.85
CA GLU A 290 6.84 -12.00 -35.37
C GLU A 290 6.54 -12.10 -36.87
N PHE A 291 5.57 -11.33 -37.36
CA PHE A 291 5.24 -11.29 -38.78
C PHE A 291 6.33 -10.59 -39.60
N GLU A 292 6.84 -9.43 -39.15
CA GLU A 292 7.96 -8.72 -39.78
C GLU A 292 9.20 -9.61 -39.88
N LYS A 293 9.53 -10.29 -38.77
CA LYS A 293 10.65 -11.25 -38.70
C LYS A 293 10.52 -12.41 -39.69
N LYS A 294 9.31 -12.97 -39.85
CA LYS A 294 9.07 -14.07 -40.81
C LYS A 294 9.19 -13.65 -42.26
N ILE A 295 8.87 -12.40 -42.58
CA ILE A 295 8.82 -11.89 -43.96
C ILE A 295 10.14 -11.18 -44.36
N GLN A 296 11.12 -11.10 -43.45
CA GLN A 296 12.41 -10.41 -43.66
C GLN A 296 12.22 -8.94 -44.07
N LEU A 297 11.30 -8.25 -43.40
CA LEU A 297 11.19 -6.80 -43.44
C LEU A 297 12.11 -6.14 -42.40
#